data_AF-A0A5R1NSM0-F1
#
_entry.id   AF-A0A5R1NSM0-F1
#
_cell.length_a   1.000
_cell.length_b   1.000
_cell.length_c   1.000
_cell.angle_alpha   90.00
_cell.angle_beta   90.00
_cell.angle_gamma   90.00
#
_symmetry.space_group_name_H-M   'P 1'
#
loop_
_entity.id
_entity.type
_entity.pdbx_description
1 polymer ?
#
loop_
_entity_poly.entity_id
_entity_poly.type
_entity_poly.pdbx_seq_one_letter_code
_entity_poly.pdbx_strand_id
1 'polypeptide(L)'
;MSLAVDGLISGLDTTSLINSLMTLEAGPQTLLKAKVTASNTFVTALQGLNASIASLATLATKSSVASSLNLYSATSSNSSITTTVSSGASTGSLDVVVGALAQAKSGVTAAMTAFSGTSFTFVGSNGTPIDIAANSASLDDVASAINASSAGITATKVASGTNAAGDKQYRLQLVADDTGLTGNFELYQGTSDDVTAGTAANVLEATGAAVITAAQDAQVTLWAGTAAAQSITSSTNTFADLLPGVAVTVSKVSTDPVTITVARDNAAVSDIAEKLVSSLNTVFALISTKSAVVNSTDTSGNAVVSAGVFSGDSTVRDVKQLILDAASYPVDGRSPSEIGISITKSGTMEFDADKFAAAMKDDPDHVEKVLAEISSRVAAAATSASDKYDGMITGMITGQESLVKSLGTQIDNWDLRLTSRRSTLERTYASLEVQLSNMNAQSAWLTAQVDGLNSANGK
;
A
#
# COMPACT_ATOMS: atom_id res chain seq x y z
N MET A 1 -39.85 -38.88 8.51
CA MET A 1 -41.04 -38.03 8.28
C MET A 1 -42.23 -38.95 8.05
N SER A 2 -42.98 -39.29 9.10
CA SER A 2 -44.32 -39.86 8.89
C SER A 2 -45.24 -38.70 8.48
N LEU A 3 -45.98 -38.86 7.39
CA LEU A 3 -47.10 -37.99 7.04
C LEU A 3 -48.13 -38.06 8.17
N ALA A 4 -48.03 -37.18 9.16
CA ALA A 4 -49.09 -36.96 10.13
C ALA A 4 -50.24 -36.31 9.35
N VAL A 5 -51.34 -37.02 9.19
CA VAL A 5 -52.50 -36.47 8.50
C VAL A 5 -53.15 -35.46 9.44
N ASP A 6 -53.10 -34.19 9.04
CA ASP A 6 -53.54 -33.06 9.86
C ASP A 6 -55.06 -33.09 10.07
N GLY A 7 -55.49 -32.88 11.32
CA GLY A 7 -56.89 -32.56 11.66
C GLY A 7 -58.00 -33.47 11.14
N LEU A 8 -57.74 -34.73 10.76
CA LEU A 8 -58.78 -35.59 10.14
C LEU A 8 -59.99 -35.82 11.04
N ILE A 9 -59.80 -35.88 12.36
CA ILE A 9 -60.90 -36.09 13.31
C ILE A 9 -61.29 -34.80 14.02
N SER A 10 -60.33 -33.94 14.39
CA SER A 10 -60.63 -32.70 15.13
C SER A 10 -61.02 -31.49 14.28
N GLY A 11 -60.63 -31.46 12.99
CA GLY A 11 -60.73 -30.28 12.13
C GLY A 11 -59.72 -29.17 12.42
N LEU A 12 -58.74 -29.39 13.31
CA LEU A 12 -57.70 -28.42 13.65
C LEU A 12 -56.49 -28.50 12.70
N ASP A 13 -55.99 -27.36 12.25
CA ASP A 13 -54.69 -27.23 11.59
C ASP A 13 -53.59 -27.27 12.66
N THR A 14 -53.22 -28.49 13.07
CA THR A 14 -52.24 -28.71 14.14
C THR A 14 -50.86 -28.29 13.70
N THR A 15 -50.54 -28.35 12.40
CA THR A 15 -49.26 -27.89 11.86
C THR A 15 -49.08 -26.38 12.04
N SER A 16 -50.09 -25.60 11.67
CA SER A 16 -50.09 -24.14 11.82
C SER A 16 -50.04 -23.71 13.29
N LEU A 17 -50.78 -24.41 14.15
CA LEU A 17 -50.78 -24.15 15.60
C LEU A 17 -49.41 -24.46 16.23
N ILE A 18 -48.80 -25.59 15.90
CA ILE A 18 -47.45 -25.95 16.36
C ILE A 18 -46.44 -24.90 15.88
N ASN A 19 -46.47 -24.49 14.62
CA ASN A 19 -45.56 -23.47 14.10
C ASN A 19 -45.75 -22.10 14.80
N SER A 20 -46.99 -21.72 15.12
CA SER A 20 -47.29 -20.50 15.87
C SER A 20 -46.75 -20.55 17.31
N LEU A 21 -46.94 -21.68 17.99
CA LEU A 21 -46.40 -21.90 19.34
C LEU A 21 -44.87 -21.89 19.33
N MET A 22 -44.25 -22.56 18.34
CA MET A 22 -42.80 -22.57 18.17
C MET A 22 -42.23 -21.18 17.90
N THR A 23 -42.94 -20.33 17.16
CA THR A 23 -42.53 -18.93 16.91
C THR A 23 -42.49 -18.12 18.19
N LEU A 24 -43.50 -18.27 19.05
CA LEU A 24 -43.53 -17.62 20.36
C LEU A 24 -42.42 -18.14 21.28
N GLU A 25 -42.22 -19.46 21.30
CA GLU A 25 -41.19 -20.11 22.11
C GLU A 25 -39.76 -19.77 21.65
N ALA A 26 -39.58 -19.41 20.38
CA ALA A 26 -38.31 -18.94 19.83
C ALA A 26 -37.95 -17.48 20.21
N GLY A 27 -38.85 -16.74 20.88
CA GLY A 27 -38.62 -15.35 21.29
C GLY A 27 -37.27 -15.08 21.97
N PRO A 28 -36.86 -15.86 23.00
CA PRO A 28 -35.55 -15.72 23.62
C PRO A 28 -34.38 -15.94 22.65
N GLN A 29 -34.49 -16.90 21.72
CA GLN A 29 -33.47 -17.15 20.70
C GLN A 29 -33.35 -15.96 19.75
N THR A 30 -34.47 -15.35 19.35
CA THR A 30 -34.49 -14.13 18.52
C THR A 30 -33.77 -12.96 19.21
N LEU A 31 -33.97 -12.79 20.52
CA LEU A 31 -33.26 -11.77 21.30
C LEU A 31 -31.75 -12.04 21.36
N LEU A 32 -31.33 -13.30 21.53
CA LEU A 32 -29.91 -13.66 21.50
C LEU A 32 -29.29 -13.40 20.12
N LYS A 33 -29.99 -13.76 19.03
CA LYS A 33 -29.55 -13.47 17.65
C LYS A 33 -29.41 -11.97 17.42
N ALA A 34 -30.35 -11.15 17.88
CA ALA A 34 -30.25 -9.69 17.80
C ALA A 34 -29.04 -9.15 18.57
N LYS A 35 -28.73 -9.69 19.76
CA LYS A 35 -27.53 -9.34 20.52
C LYS A 35 -26.24 -9.70 19.78
N VAL A 36 -26.19 -10.86 19.11
CA VAL A 36 -25.05 -11.25 18.26
C VAL A 36 -24.87 -10.27 17.11
N THR A 37 -25.93 -9.90 16.40
CA THR A 37 -25.86 -8.92 15.30
C THR A 37 -25.36 -7.55 15.79
N ALA A 38 -25.88 -7.05 16.91
CA ALA A 38 -25.43 -5.80 17.51
C ALA A 38 -23.94 -5.87 17.90
N SER A 39 -23.53 -6.99 18.49
CA SER A 39 -22.15 -7.25 18.92
C SER A 39 -21.18 -7.30 17.74
N ASN A 40 -21.53 -8.00 16.66
CA ASN A 40 -20.73 -8.06 15.44
C ASN A 40 -20.59 -6.68 14.78
N THR A 41 -21.68 -5.89 14.76
CA THR A 41 -21.63 -4.52 14.23
C THR A 41 -20.66 -3.65 15.04
N PHE A 42 -20.66 -3.80 16.37
CA PHE A 42 -19.73 -3.12 17.27
C PHE A 42 -18.28 -3.58 17.05
N VAL A 43 -18.03 -4.90 16.95
CA VAL A 43 -16.71 -5.46 16.61
C VAL A 43 -16.18 -4.87 15.31
N THR A 44 -16.97 -4.87 14.23
CA THR A 44 -16.54 -4.32 12.94
C THR A 44 -16.23 -2.83 13.04
N ALA A 45 -17.03 -2.06 13.78
CA ALA A 45 -16.75 -0.64 14.00
C ALA A 45 -15.45 -0.43 14.79
N LEU A 46 -15.22 -1.20 15.86
CA LEU A 46 -13.99 -1.16 16.65
C LEU A 46 -12.76 -1.58 15.84
N GLN A 47 -12.87 -2.60 14.98
CA GLN A 47 -11.78 -3.01 14.08
C GLN A 47 -11.39 -1.87 13.12
N GLY A 48 -12.38 -1.16 12.55
CA GLY A 48 -12.12 0.01 11.71
C GLY A 48 -11.47 1.17 12.48
N LEU A 49 -11.90 1.40 13.72
CA LEU A 49 -11.27 2.37 14.62
C LEU A 49 -9.82 1.97 14.94
N ASN A 50 -9.60 0.70 15.29
CA ASN A 50 -8.30 0.15 15.61
C ASN A 50 -7.30 0.31 14.45
N ALA A 51 -7.73 -0.01 13.22
CA ALA A 51 -6.92 0.16 12.03
C ALA A 51 -6.56 1.63 11.76
N SER A 52 -7.51 2.55 12.00
CA SER A 52 -7.29 3.99 11.84
C SER A 52 -6.28 4.52 12.87
N ILE A 53 -6.41 4.09 14.14
CA ILE A 53 -5.49 4.46 15.22
C ILE A 53 -4.10 3.84 14.99
N ALA A 54 -4.01 2.59 14.54
CA ALA A 54 -2.73 1.95 14.23
C ALA A 54 -2.00 2.66 13.06
N SER A 55 -2.76 3.15 12.08
CA SER A 55 -2.21 3.97 10.98
C SER A 55 -1.68 5.31 11.49
N LEU A 56 -2.42 5.96 12.40
CA LEU A 56 -1.95 7.15 13.11
C LEU A 56 -0.67 6.87 13.91
N ALA A 57 -0.61 5.76 14.66
CA ALA A 57 0.57 5.35 15.43
C ALA A 57 1.80 5.20 14.53
N THR A 58 1.63 4.57 13.36
CA THR A 58 2.70 4.38 12.38
C THR A 58 3.20 5.71 11.82
N LEU A 59 2.29 6.61 11.43
CA LEU A 59 2.65 7.93 10.92
C LEU A 59 3.38 8.75 11.99
N ALA A 60 2.81 8.82 13.19
CA ALA A 60 3.36 9.59 14.31
C ALA A 60 4.73 9.04 14.76
N THR A 61 4.95 7.71 14.72
CA THR A 61 6.26 7.11 15.02
C THR A 61 7.32 7.52 14.00
N LYS A 62 6.95 7.62 12.71
CA LYS A 62 7.89 8.08 11.68
C LYS A 62 8.28 9.54 11.88
N SER A 63 7.34 10.37 12.30
CA SER A 63 7.53 11.81 12.52
C SER A 63 8.11 12.18 13.89
N SER A 64 8.21 11.24 14.83
CA SER A 64 8.76 11.49 16.17
C SER A 64 10.29 11.49 16.23
N VAL A 65 10.94 10.96 15.19
CA VAL A 65 12.41 10.91 15.13
C VAL A 65 12.91 12.25 14.61
N ALA A 66 13.75 12.96 15.39
CA ALA A 66 14.27 14.28 14.98
C ALA A 66 14.97 14.25 13.60
N SER A 67 15.68 13.16 13.26
CA SER A 67 16.29 13.00 11.93
C SER A 67 15.28 12.89 10.78
N SER A 68 14.02 12.52 11.05
CA SER A 68 12.95 12.50 10.04
C SER A 68 12.47 13.90 9.64
N LEU A 69 12.73 14.90 10.49
CA LEU A 69 12.35 16.30 10.27
C LEU A 69 13.51 17.13 9.70
N ASN A 70 14.74 16.60 9.76
CA ASN A 70 15.93 17.17 9.10
C ASN A 70 15.89 16.95 7.58
N LEU A 71 14.87 17.50 6.93
CA LEU A 71 14.67 17.40 5.49
C LEU A 71 15.36 18.55 4.78
N TYR A 72 16.03 18.23 3.69
CA TYR A 72 16.74 19.19 2.86
C TYR A 72 16.26 19.07 1.42
N SER A 73 16.19 20.20 0.75
CA SER A 73 15.94 20.29 -0.67
C SER A 73 17.17 20.90 -1.34
N ALA A 74 17.49 20.40 -2.54
CA ALA A 74 18.51 20.98 -3.38
C ALA A 74 17.82 21.54 -4.62
N THR A 75 18.16 22.78 -4.96
CA THR A 75 17.64 23.49 -6.12
C THR A 75 18.81 23.91 -7.02
N SER A 76 18.57 23.89 -8.32
CA SER A 76 19.52 24.36 -9.32
C SER A 76 18.98 25.64 -9.97
N SER A 77 19.87 26.59 -10.21
CA SER A 77 19.58 27.80 -11.00
C SER A 77 19.30 27.51 -12.49
N ASN A 78 19.62 26.31 -12.99
CA ASN A 78 19.36 25.89 -14.38
C ASN A 78 18.84 24.45 -14.46
N SER A 79 17.82 24.23 -15.30
CA SER A 79 17.25 22.91 -15.61
C SER A 79 18.23 21.90 -16.23
N SER A 80 19.40 22.35 -16.71
CA SER A 80 20.46 21.46 -17.19
C SER A 80 21.07 20.59 -16.09
N ILE A 81 20.90 20.98 -14.82
CA ILE A 81 21.38 20.25 -13.65
C ILE A 81 20.18 19.91 -12.77
N THR A 82 20.03 18.63 -12.45
CA THR A 82 19.07 18.14 -11.46
C THR A 82 19.82 17.61 -10.24
N THR A 83 19.16 17.65 -9.08
CA THR A 83 19.77 17.27 -7.80
C THR A 83 18.86 16.34 -7.04
N THR A 84 19.45 15.30 -6.45
CA THR A 84 18.74 14.35 -5.59
C THR A 84 19.37 14.41 -4.21
N VAL A 85 18.55 14.68 -3.20
CA VAL A 85 18.98 14.78 -1.80
C VAL A 85 18.77 13.45 -1.09
N SER A 86 19.77 13.03 -0.32
CA SER A 86 19.79 11.84 0.52
C SER A 86 20.02 12.22 1.99
N SER A 87 19.96 11.24 2.88
CA SER A 87 20.27 11.45 4.30
C SER A 87 21.69 12.00 4.48
N GLY A 88 21.86 12.94 5.41
CA GLY A 88 23.16 13.55 5.71
C GLY A 88 23.47 14.81 4.89
N ALA A 89 22.50 15.31 4.12
CA ALA A 89 22.60 16.61 3.49
C ALA A 89 22.72 17.74 4.52
N SER A 90 23.46 18.77 4.16
CA SER A 90 23.64 20.00 4.95
C SER A 90 23.40 21.23 4.10
N THR A 91 23.02 22.33 4.74
CA THR A 91 22.84 23.61 4.04
C THR A 91 24.15 24.06 3.38
N GLY A 92 24.07 24.50 2.13
CA GLY A 92 25.23 24.97 1.40
C GLY A 92 24.86 25.46 0.02
N SER A 93 25.82 26.09 -0.65
CA SER A 93 25.67 26.43 -2.06
C SER A 93 26.99 26.17 -2.78
N LEU A 94 26.88 25.69 -4.02
CA LEU A 94 28.02 25.33 -4.84
C LEU A 94 27.76 25.75 -6.29
N ASP A 95 28.71 26.46 -6.87
CA ASP A 95 28.68 26.80 -8.28
C ASP A 95 29.42 25.74 -9.10
N VAL A 96 28.76 25.25 -10.14
CA VAL A 96 29.27 24.17 -10.99
C VAL A 96 29.24 24.61 -12.45
N VAL A 97 30.36 24.44 -13.14
CA VAL A 97 30.45 24.59 -14.61
C VAL A 97 30.59 23.20 -15.23
N VAL A 98 29.65 22.83 -16.11
CA VAL A 98 29.68 21.53 -16.79
C VAL A 98 30.54 21.64 -18.04
N GLY A 99 31.73 21.03 -18.03
CA GLY A 99 32.68 21.07 -19.15
C GLY A 99 32.45 19.97 -20.19
N ALA A 100 32.04 18.78 -19.75
CA ALA A 100 31.74 17.64 -20.62
C ALA A 100 30.67 16.74 -20.01
N LEU A 101 29.94 16.00 -20.85
CA LEU A 101 29.00 14.97 -20.43
C LEU A 101 29.62 13.59 -20.63
N ALA A 102 29.21 12.64 -19.80
CA ALA A 102 29.58 11.25 -19.98
C ALA A 102 28.90 10.72 -21.27
N GLN A 103 29.69 10.18 -22.18
CA GLN A 103 29.24 9.61 -23.44
C GLN A 103 29.63 8.13 -23.51
N ALA A 104 28.69 7.31 -23.97
CA ALA A 104 28.97 5.91 -24.32
C ALA A 104 29.67 5.86 -25.68
N LYS A 105 30.68 5.00 -25.81
CA LYS A 105 31.33 4.79 -27.11
C LYS A 105 30.32 4.17 -28.07
N SER A 106 30.28 4.69 -29.30
CA SER A 106 29.53 4.08 -30.38
C SER A 106 30.33 4.07 -31.67
N GLY A 107 30.16 2.99 -32.43
CA GLY A 107 30.85 2.81 -33.70
C GLY A 107 30.02 1.98 -34.66
N VAL A 108 30.36 2.09 -35.94
CA VAL A 108 29.76 1.30 -37.01
C VAL A 108 30.86 0.58 -37.77
N THR A 109 30.62 -0.69 -38.06
CA THR A 109 31.51 -1.48 -38.92
C THR A 109 31.44 -1.02 -40.37
N ALA A 110 32.38 -1.49 -41.19
CA ALA A 110 32.32 -1.34 -42.64
C ALA A 110 31.05 -2.00 -43.22
N ALA A 111 30.59 -1.51 -44.38
CA ALA A 111 29.42 -2.08 -45.04
C ALA A 111 29.71 -3.51 -45.55
N MET A 112 28.86 -4.46 -45.19
CA MET A 112 29.05 -5.89 -45.47
C MET A 112 27.72 -6.60 -45.76
N THR A 113 27.79 -7.70 -46.51
CA THR A 113 26.65 -8.59 -46.78
C THR A 113 26.54 -9.70 -45.73
N ALA A 114 27.68 -10.18 -45.24
CA ALA A 114 27.84 -11.11 -44.13
C ALA A 114 29.05 -10.69 -43.27
N PHE A 115 29.05 -11.07 -42.00
CA PHE A 115 30.20 -10.85 -41.13
C PHE A 115 31.36 -11.75 -41.54
N SER A 116 32.60 -11.31 -41.27
CA SER A 116 33.78 -12.10 -41.61
C SER A 116 34.06 -13.07 -40.46
N GLY A 117 33.82 -14.37 -40.69
CA GLY A 117 33.95 -15.41 -39.67
C GLY A 117 32.82 -15.44 -38.64
N THR A 118 33.00 -16.27 -37.60
CA THR A 118 32.01 -16.48 -36.53
C THR A 118 32.56 -16.21 -35.13
N SER A 119 33.88 -16.00 -35.00
CA SER A 119 34.55 -15.74 -33.71
C SER A 119 35.08 -14.31 -33.68
N PHE A 120 34.82 -13.63 -32.56
CA PHE A 120 35.30 -12.28 -32.31
C PHE A 120 35.52 -12.10 -30.81
N THR A 121 36.45 -11.22 -30.49
CA THR A 121 36.87 -10.96 -29.11
C THR A 121 36.57 -9.51 -28.78
N PHE A 122 35.77 -9.31 -27.74
CA PHE A 122 35.57 -8.00 -27.13
C PHE A 122 36.67 -7.72 -26.12
N VAL A 123 37.20 -6.51 -26.12
CA VAL A 123 38.12 -6.02 -25.09
C VAL A 123 37.53 -4.73 -24.51
N GLY A 124 37.10 -4.79 -23.25
CA GLY A 124 36.57 -3.64 -22.53
C GLY A 124 37.67 -2.75 -21.94
N SER A 125 37.29 -1.70 -21.23
CA SER A 125 38.24 -0.76 -20.59
C SER A 125 39.14 -1.40 -19.54
N ASN A 126 38.74 -2.55 -18.99
CA ASN A 126 39.53 -3.35 -18.04
C ASN A 126 40.61 -4.22 -18.72
N GLY A 127 40.67 -4.23 -20.06
CA GLY A 127 41.62 -5.01 -20.85
C GLY A 127 41.38 -6.53 -20.86
N THR A 128 40.29 -7.01 -20.27
CA THR A 128 39.98 -8.46 -20.24
C THR A 128 39.31 -8.86 -21.55
N PRO A 129 39.90 -9.79 -22.33
CA PRO A 129 39.29 -10.24 -23.56
C PRO A 129 38.14 -11.22 -23.27
N ILE A 130 37.03 -11.07 -24.00
CA ILE A 130 35.85 -11.92 -23.95
C ILE A 130 35.63 -12.49 -25.33
N ASP A 131 35.83 -13.79 -25.48
CA ASP A 131 35.54 -14.49 -26.73
C ASP A 131 34.04 -14.69 -26.90
N ILE A 132 33.55 -14.32 -28.07
CA ILE A 132 32.16 -14.44 -28.47
C ILE A 132 32.13 -15.21 -29.80
N ALA A 133 31.27 -16.22 -29.85
CA ALA A 133 31.05 -17.03 -31.04
C ALA A 133 29.60 -16.91 -31.49
N ALA A 134 29.40 -16.55 -32.76
CA ALA A 134 28.10 -16.54 -33.40
C ALA A 134 27.78 -17.90 -34.05
N ASN A 135 26.49 -18.24 -34.12
CA ASN A 135 26.03 -19.48 -34.76
C ASN A 135 26.29 -19.52 -36.27
N SER A 136 26.32 -18.35 -36.92
CA SER A 136 26.65 -18.19 -38.32
C SER A 136 27.27 -16.81 -38.59
N ALA A 137 27.75 -16.62 -39.82
CA ALA A 137 28.26 -15.33 -40.30
C ALA A 137 27.13 -14.31 -40.63
N SER A 138 25.86 -14.65 -40.39
CA SER A 138 24.75 -13.70 -40.53
C SER A 138 24.89 -12.57 -39.52
N LEU A 139 24.66 -11.32 -39.94
CA LEU A 139 24.71 -10.17 -39.03
C LEU A 139 23.66 -10.26 -37.91
N ASP A 140 22.55 -10.95 -38.13
CA ASP A 140 21.53 -11.17 -37.10
C ASP A 140 22.04 -12.11 -35.99
N ASP A 141 22.75 -13.17 -36.37
CA ASP A 141 23.34 -14.11 -35.41
C ASP A 141 24.52 -13.47 -34.68
N VAL A 142 25.32 -12.66 -35.37
CA VAL A 142 26.42 -11.90 -34.76
C VAL A 142 25.90 -10.84 -33.78
N ALA A 143 24.89 -10.06 -34.18
CA ALA A 143 24.27 -9.09 -33.27
C ALA A 143 23.65 -9.79 -32.05
N SER A 144 22.97 -10.91 -32.26
CA SER A 144 22.38 -11.70 -31.17
C SER A 144 23.43 -12.28 -30.23
N ALA A 145 24.55 -12.77 -30.77
CA ALA A 145 25.66 -13.30 -29.97
C ALA A 145 26.35 -12.20 -29.14
N ILE A 146 26.53 -10.99 -29.69
CA ILE A 146 27.05 -9.84 -28.95
C ILE A 146 26.07 -9.42 -27.84
N ASN A 147 24.79 -9.28 -28.16
CA ASN A 147 23.77 -8.87 -27.19
C ASN A 147 23.54 -9.91 -26.08
N ALA A 148 23.81 -11.19 -26.36
CA ALA A 148 23.74 -12.25 -25.36
C ALA A 148 25.03 -12.41 -24.53
N SER A 149 26.12 -11.76 -24.93
CA SER A 149 27.39 -11.81 -24.22
C SER A 149 27.39 -10.88 -23.00
N SER A 150 28.26 -11.14 -22.03
CA SER A 150 28.51 -10.24 -20.90
C SER A 150 29.51 -9.13 -21.22
N ALA A 151 29.60 -8.73 -22.49
CA ALA A 151 30.56 -7.73 -22.97
C ALA A 151 30.13 -6.27 -22.68
N GLY A 152 28.89 -6.02 -22.26
CA GLY A 152 28.41 -4.65 -22.01
C GLY A 152 28.33 -3.79 -23.28
N ILE A 153 28.03 -4.42 -24.42
CA ILE A 153 27.77 -3.75 -25.70
C ILE A 153 26.43 -4.22 -26.24
N THR A 154 25.64 -3.27 -26.74
CA THR A 154 24.50 -3.52 -27.61
C THR A 154 24.88 -3.38 -29.09
N ALA A 155 24.60 -4.42 -29.87
CA ALA A 155 24.80 -4.52 -31.31
C ALA A 155 23.46 -4.49 -32.07
N THR A 156 23.39 -3.66 -33.12
CA THR A 156 22.21 -3.54 -33.99
C THR A 156 22.60 -3.55 -35.46
N LYS A 157 21.88 -4.32 -36.28
CA LYS A 157 22.05 -4.35 -37.74
C LYS A 157 21.35 -3.15 -38.39
N VAL A 158 22.08 -2.36 -39.16
CA VAL A 158 21.59 -1.15 -39.85
C VAL A 158 21.80 -1.29 -41.36
N ALA A 159 20.80 -0.95 -42.17
CA ALA A 159 20.93 -1.00 -43.63
C ALA A 159 21.86 0.10 -44.16
N SER A 160 22.75 -0.24 -45.10
CA SER A 160 23.74 0.66 -45.71
C SER A 160 23.61 0.74 -47.24
N GLY A 161 22.43 0.47 -47.79
CA GLY A 161 22.16 0.51 -49.22
C GLY A 161 22.49 -0.80 -49.94
N THR A 162 22.84 -0.72 -51.23
CA THR A 162 23.21 -1.86 -52.07
C THR A 162 24.59 -1.67 -52.69
N ASN A 163 25.36 -2.76 -52.84
CA ASN A 163 26.64 -2.71 -53.54
C ASN A 163 26.43 -2.55 -55.07
N ALA A 164 27.52 -2.40 -55.82
CA ALA A 164 27.50 -2.29 -57.27
C ALA A 164 26.94 -3.55 -57.99
N ALA A 165 26.86 -4.69 -57.29
CA ALA A 165 26.28 -5.94 -57.78
C ALA A 165 24.77 -6.08 -57.45
N GLY A 166 24.17 -5.11 -56.74
CA GLY A 166 22.77 -5.12 -56.35
C GLY A 166 22.46 -5.83 -55.02
N ASP A 167 23.46 -6.35 -54.31
CA ASP A 167 23.27 -6.99 -53.00
C ASP A 167 23.05 -5.96 -51.91
N LYS A 168 22.10 -6.22 -51.00
CA LYS A 168 21.86 -5.38 -49.82
C LYS A 168 23.06 -5.44 -48.88
N GLN A 169 23.58 -4.28 -48.52
CA GLN A 169 24.65 -4.12 -47.53
C GLN A 169 24.08 -3.63 -46.20
N TYR A 170 24.72 -4.10 -45.13
CA TYR A 170 24.39 -3.73 -43.77
C TYR A 170 25.67 -3.34 -43.02
N ARG A 171 25.50 -2.60 -41.94
CA ARG A 171 26.53 -2.27 -40.96
C ARG A 171 26.07 -2.75 -39.60
N LEU A 172 27.01 -3.13 -38.76
CA LEU A 172 26.73 -3.40 -37.36
C LEU A 172 27.05 -2.12 -36.59
N GLN A 173 26.02 -1.54 -35.97
CA GLN A 173 26.18 -0.45 -35.01
C GLN A 173 26.38 -1.06 -33.64
N LEU A 174 27.47 -0.67 -32.98
CA LEU A 174 27.87 -1.12 -31.67
C LEU A 174 27.83 0.08 -30.73
N VAL A 175 27.19 -0.09 -29.58
CA VAL A 175 27.05 0.95 -28.56
C VAL A 175 27.38 0.32 -27.21
N ALA A 176 28.27 0.94 -26.44
CA ALA A 176 28.53 0.52 -25.07
C ALA A 176 27.29 0.75 -24.20
N ASP A 177 27.01 -0.17 -23.28
CA ASP A 177 25.88 -0.03 -22.35
C ASP A 177 26.17 1.01 -21.26
N ASP A 178 27.45 1.13 -20.87
CA ASP A 178 27.93 2.13 -19.91
C ASP A 178 28.49 3.38 -20.61
N THR A 179 28.31 4.53 -19.98
CA THR A 179 28.96 5.79 -20.38
C THR A 179 30.37 5.91 -19.78
N GLY A 180 31.11 6.94 -20.18
CA GLY A 180 32.42 7.21 -19.60
C GLY A 180 33.55 6.42 -20.26
N LEU A 181 34.77 6.65 -19.80
CA LEU A 181 35.95 5.89 -20.19
C LEU A 181 35.84 4.41 -19.82
N THR A 182 35.01 4.06 -18.84
CA THR A 182 34.63 2.69 -18.50
C THR A 182 33.87 1.99 -19.63
N GLY A 183 33.06 2.74 -20.38
CA GLY A 183 32.37 2.25 -21.57
C GLY A 183 33.25 2.21 -22.82
N ASN A 184 34.57 2.43 -22.71
CA ASN A 184 35.46 2.26 -23.85
C ASN A 184 35.61 0.77 -24.20
N PHE A 185 35.59 0.47 -25.48
CA PHE A 185 35.74 -0.90 -25.96
C PHE A 185 36.47 -0.97 -27.29
N GLU A 186 37.03 -2.14 -27.55
CA GLU A 186 37.54 -2.55 -28.85
C GLU A 186 36.93 -3.90 -29.20
N LEU A 187 36.66 -4.10 -30.48
CA LEU A 187 36.12 -5.36 -30.98
C LEU A 187 37.05 -5.89 -32.05
N TYR A 188 37.58 -7.08 -31.82
CA TYR A 188 38.55 -7.73 -32.66
C TYR A 188 37.93 -8.92 -33.37
N GLN A 189 38.32 -9.14 -34.62
CA GLN A 189 38.00 -10.35 -35.35
C GLN A 189 39.03 -11.44 -35.01
N GLY A 190 38.59 -12.57 -34.46
CA GLY A 190 39.47 -13.65 -34.00
C GLY A 190 39.13 -14.14 -32.59
N THR A 191 40.07 -14.87 -32.00
CA THR A 191 40.02 -15.35 -30.61
C THR A 191 40.91 -14.50 -29.70
N SER A 192 40.79 -14.69 -28.39
CA SER A 192 41.60 -13.97 -27.39
C SER A 192 43.11 -14.20 -27.59
N ASP A 193 43.49 -15.38 -28.09
CA ASP A 193 44.89 -15.70 -28.44
C ASP A 193 45.38 -14.83 -29.61
N ASP A 194 44.53 -14.59 -30.63
CA ASP A 194 44.85 -13.74 -31.77
C ASP A 194 44.98 -12.26 -31.38
N VAL A 195 44.14 -11.81 -30.43
CA VAL A 195 44.24 -10.44 -29.86
C VAL A 195 45.55 -10.29 -29.09
N THR A 196 45.88 -11.28 -28.25
CA THR A 196 47.12 -11.27 -27.46
C THR A 196 48.38 -11.34 -28.33
N ALA A 197 48.31 -12.08 -29.44
CA ALA A 197 49.38 -12.16 -30.43
C ALA A 197 49.50 -10.91 -31.32
N GLY A 198 48.54 -9.98 -31.25
CA GLY A 198 48.49 -8.78 -32.08
C GLY A 198 48.16 -9.05 -33.56
N THR A 199 47.58 -10.21 -33.85
CA THR A 199 47.21 -10.64 -35.22
C THR A 199 45.74 -10.41 -35.53
N ALA A 200 44.90 -10.17 -34.52
CA ALA A 200 43.49 -9.87 -34.70
C ALA A 200 43.25 -8.44 -35.22
N ALA A 201 42.33 -8.29 -36.18
CA ALA A 201 42.00 -6.99 -36.75
C ALA A 201 40.86 -6.31 -35.97
N ASN A 202 41.02 -5.03 -35.62
CA ASN A 202 39.97 -4.23 -34.99
C ASN A 202 38.90 -3.85 -36.01
N VAL A 203 37.65 -4.30 -35.78
CA VAL A 203 36.56 -4.12 -36.74
C VAL A 203 36.07 -2.68 -36.86
N LEU A 204 36.37 -1.83 -35.87
CA LEU A 204 36.03 -0.41 -35.88
C LEU A 204 37.09 0.47 -36.55
N GLU A 205 38.29 -0.08 -36.80
CA GLU A 205 39.38 0.59 -37.52
C GLU A 205 39.50 0.14 -38.98
N ALA A 206 38.72 -0.86 -39.39
CA ALA A 206 38.67 -1.32 -40.77
C ALA A 206 38.31 -0.19 -41.74
N THR A 207 38.83 -0.24 -42.97
CA THR A 207 38.50 0.75 -43.99
C THR A 207 37.00 0.78 -44.25
N GLY A 208 36.38 1.95 -44.05
CA GLY A 208 34.94 2.14 -44.18
C GLY A 208 34.14 1.92 -42.90
N ALA A 209 34.77 1.55 -41.78
CA ALA A 209 34.21 1.66 -40.43
C ALA A 209 34.39 3.08 -39.86
N ALA A 210 33.66 3.41 -38.79
CA ALA A 210 33.77 4.70 -38.13
C ALA A 210 33.39 4.62 -36.65
N VAL A 211 34.12 5.35 -35.80
CA VAL A 211 33.69 5.67 -34.44
C VAL A 211 32.80 6.92 -34.52
N ILE A 212 31.54 6.80 -34.10
CA ILE A 212 30.54 7.87 -34.13
C ILE A 212 30.65 8.73 -32.87
N THR A 213 30.86 8.10 -31.72
CA THR A 213 31.00 8.77 -30.43
C THR A 213 32.12 8.10 -29.65
N ALA A 214 33.07 8.88 -29.13
CA ALA A 214 34.12 8.35 -28.27
C ALA A 214 33.58 8.19 -26.83
N ALA A 215 34.08 7.18 -26.12
CA ALA A 215 33.90 7.12 -24.68
C ALA A 215 34.55 8.34 -24.02
N GLN A 216 33.78 9.07 -23.22
CA GLN A 216 34.25 10.26 -22.52
C GLN A 216 33.55 10.33 -21.17
N ASP A 217 34.29 10.66 -20.10
CA ASP A 217 33.73 10.92 -18.78
C ASP A 217 33.04 12.29 -18.71
N ALA A 218 32.01 12.40 -17.88
CA ALA A 218 31.48 13.70 -17.50
C ALA A 218 32.54 14.47 -16.74
N GLN A 219 32.59 15.78 -16.95
CA GLN A 219 33.51 16.67 -16.27
C GLN A 219 32.77 17.90 -15.78
N VAL A 220 32.91 18.18 -14.49
CA VAL A 220 32.44 19.42 -13.88
C VAL A 220 33.61 20.16 -13.24
N THR A 221 33.59 21.48 -13.31
CA THR A 221 34.58 22.35 -12.66
C THR A 221 33.90 23.14 -11.57
N LEU A 222 34.43 23.02 -10.35
CA LEU A 222 34.05 23.81 -9.19
C LEU A 222 34.87 25.09 -9.13
N TRP A 223 34.28 26.19 -8.66
CA TRP A 223 34.93 27.50 -8.52
C TRP A 223 35.69 27.96 -9.77
N ALA A 224 35.09 27.71 -10.94
CA ALA A 224 35.66 28.06 -12.23
C ALA A 224 36.02 29.55 -12.30
N GLY A 225 37.19 29.86 -12.88
CA GLY A 225 37.69 31.24 -12.97
C GLY A 225 38.45 31.74 -11.72
N THR A 226 38.63 30.89 -10.70
CA THR A 226 39.43 31.21 -9.51
C THR A 226 40.72 30.37 -9.44
N ALA A 227 41.68 30.76 -8.60
CA ALA A 227 42.89 29.97 -8.35
C ALA A 227 42.61 28.64 -7.63
N ALA A 228 41.40 28.44 -7.10
CA ALA A 228 40.95 27.23 -6.42
C ALA A 228 40.11 26.31 -7.33
N ALA A 229 40.08 26.58 -8.64
CA ALA A 229 39.28 25.79 -9.57
C ALA A 229 39.66 24.31 -9.52
N GLN A 230 38.67 23.43 -9.35
CA GLN A 230 38.88 22.00 -9.25
C GLN A 230 38.00 21.25 -10.24
N SER A 231 38.62 20.42 -11.08
CA SER A 231 37.93 19.56 -12.02
C SER A 231 37.63 18.21 -11.39
N ILE A 232 36.37 17.78 -11.48
CA ILE A 232 35.90 16.48 -11.00
C ILE A 232 35.32 15.74 -12.19
N THR A 233 35.67 14.46 -12.33
CA THR A 233 35.21 13.59 -13.41
C THR A 233 34.31 12.48 -12.87
N SER A 234 33.39 11.99 -13.70
CA SER A 234 32.53 10.85 -13.41
C SER A 234 32.34 10.02 -14.68
N SER A 235 32.32 8.68 -14.54
CA SER A 235 31.99 7.78 -15.64
C SER A 235 30.52 7.90 -16.07
N THR A 236 29.67 8.49 -15.23
CA THR A 236 28.26 8.75 -15.53
C THR A 236 27.99 10.25 -15.51
N ASN A 237 26.80 10.63 -15.99
CA ASN A 237 26.33 12.01 -15.87
C ASN A 237 25.86 12.37 -14.45
N THR A 238 26.05 11.49 -13.46
CA THR A 238 25.72 11.72 -12.06
C THR A 238 26.99 11.78 -11.22
N PHE A 239 27.08 12.80 -10.38
CA PHE A 239 28.14 12.99 -9.39
C PHE A 239 27.53 12.83 -8.00
N ALA A 240 27.79 11.70 -7.35
CA ALA A 240 27.12 11.34 -6.09
C ALA A 240 27.61 12.15 -4.88
N ASP A 241 28.87 12.57 -4.87
CA ASP A 241 29.56 13.06 -3.67
C ASP A 241 30.14 14.49 -3.81
N LEU A 242 29.54 15.35 -4.66
CA LEU A 242 29.99 16.76 -4.75
C LEU A 242 29.68 17.55 -3.49
N LEU A 243 28.55 17.23 -2.86
CA LEU A 243 28.06 17.81 -1.63
C LEU A 243 27.66 16.65 -0.72
N PRO A 244 27.89 16.73 0.61
CA PRO A 244 27.43 15.69 1.52
C PRO A 244 25.94 15.42 1.32
N GLY A 245 25.58 14.16 1.05
CA GLY A 245 24.19 13.74 0.88
C GLY A 245 23.46 14.32 -0.34
N VAL A 246 24.14 14.90 -1.34
CA VAL A 246 23.49 15.41 -2.56
C VAL A 246 24.18 14.89 -3.82
N ALA A 247 23.43 14.11 -4.59
CA ALA A 247 23.82 13.68 -5.92
C ALA A 247 23.40 14.72 -6.97
N VAL A 248 24.32 15.06 -7.87
CA VAL A 248 24.12 16.07 -8.92
C VAL A 248 24.15 15.38 -10.28
N THR A 249 23.08 15.47 -11.05
CA THR A 249 23.01 14.92 -12.41
C THR A 249 23.02 16.04 -13.43
N VAL A 250 23.93 15.95 -14.41
CA VAL A 250 24.11 16.94 -15.46
C VAL A 250 23.56 16.43 -16.79
N SER A 251 22.89 17.30 -17.55
CA SER A 251 22.28 16.92 -18.83
C SER A 251 22.73 17.76 -20.02
N LYS A 252 23.37 18.91 -19.75
CA LYS A 252 23.92 19.81 -20.78
C LYS A 252 25.21 20.46 -20.27
N VAL A 253 26.13 20.68 -21.21
CA VAL A 253 27.33 21.52 -21.00
C VAL A 253 26.88 22.95 -20.70
N SER A 254 27.61 23.64 -19.82
CA SER A 254 27.36 25.04 -19.46
C SER A 254 28.67 25.81 -19.51
N THR A 255 28.65 27.02 -20.08
CA THR A 255 29.78 27.94 -20.06
C THR A 255 29.75 28.85 -18.83
N ASP A 256 28.55 29.16 -18.34
CA ASP A 256 28.33 29.97 -17.15
C ASP A 256 28.18 29.09 -15.90
N PRO A 257 28.61 29.54 -14.72
CA PRO A 257 28.41 28.83 -13.47
C PRO A 257 26.92 28.63 -13.16
N VAL A 258 26.54 27.38 -12.89
CA VAL A 258 25.21 27.02 -12.41
C VAL A 258 25.28 26.82 -10.90
N THR A 259 24.59 27.68 -10.16
CA THR A 259 24.48 27.58 -8.70
C THR A 259 23.52 26.47 -8.30
N ILE A 260 24.00 25.60 -7.42
CA ILE A 260 23.23 24.61 -6.68
C ILE A 260 23.08 25.13 -5.25
N THR A 261 21.86 25.14 -4.72
CA THR A 261 21.56 25.60 -3.35
C THR A 261 20.84 24.51 -2.60
N VAL A 262 21.44 24.08 -1.48
CA VAL A 262 20.87 23.13 -0.53
C VAL A 262 20.36 23.92 0.67
N ALA A 263 19.06 23.80 0.93
CA ALA A 263 18.39 24.47 2.04
C ALA A 263 17.49 23.48 2.80
N ARG A 264 17.12 23.81 4.03
CA ARG A 264 16.09 23.03 4.74
C ARG A 264 14.78 23.06 3.95
N ASP A 265 14.11 21.92 3.90
CA ASP A 265 12.82 21.78 3.22
C ASP A 265 11.67 22.01 4.21
N ASN A 266 11.44 23.29 4.52
CA ASN A 266 10.38 23.69 5.44
C ASN A 266 8.98 23.29 4.94
N ALA A 267 8.80 23.19 3.62
CA ALA A 267 7.54 22.74 3.02
C ALA A 267 7.29 21.26 3.31
N ALA A 268 8.31 20.41 3.17
CA ALA A 268 8.17 18.99 3.50
C ALA A 268 7.91 18.76 5.01
N VAL A 269 8.48 19.58 5.90
CA VAL A 269 8.16 19.53 7.34
C VAL A 269 6.73 19.98 7.61
N SER A 270 6.26 21.04 6.94
CA SER A 270 4.86 21.48 7.01
C SER A 270 3.89 20.40 6.55
N ASP A 271 4.19 19.72 5.44
CA ASP A 271 3.42 18.57 4.93
C ASP A 271 3.31 17.43 5.96
N ILE A 272 4.38 17.17 6.72
CA ILE A 272 4.37 16.15 7.78
C ILE A 272 3.41 16.57 8.91
N ALA A 273 3.48 17.83 9.34
CA ALA A 273 2.58 18.36 10.37
C ALA A 273 1.12 18.32 9.93
N GLU A 274 0.82 18.72 8.69
CA GLU A 274 -0.52 18.67 8.11
C GLU A 274 -1.06 17.23 8.04
N LYS A 275 -0.23 16.27 7.59
CA LYS A 275 -0.60 14.84 7.53
C LYS A 275 -0.88 14.28 8.92
N LEU A 276 -0.10 14.66 9.93
CA LEU A 276 -0.34 14.25 11.32
C LEU A 276 -1.68 14.77 11.83
N VAL A 277 -1.95 16.08 11.66
CA VAL A 277 -3.22 16.72 12.07
C VAL A 277 -4.41 16.12 11.33
N SER A 278 -4.27 15.86 10.03
CA SER A 278 -5.32 15.21 9.22
C SER A 278 -5.62 13.78 9.68
N SER A 279 -4.59 13.02 10.04
CA SER A 279 -4.74 11.66 10.58
C SER A 279 -5.44 11.65 11.94
N LEU A 280 -5.07 12.58 12.84
CA LEU A 280 -5.77 12.81 14.12
C LEU A 280 -7.26 13.10 13.88
N ASN A 281 -7.56 14.03 12.98
CA ASN A 281 -8.93 14.41 12.64
C ASN A 281 -9.71 13.27 12.01
N THR A 282 -9.07 12.38 11.24
CA THR A 282 -9.72 11.18 10.68
C THR A 282 -10.20 10.25 11.79
N VAL A 283 -9.36 10.01 12.81
CA VAL A 283 -9.74 9.22 13.99
C VAL A 283 -10.89 9.89 14.74
N PHE A 284 -10.80 11.19 15.01
CA PHE A 284 -11.85 11.92 15.73
C PHE A 284 -13.17 11.98 14.95
N ALA A 285 -13.12 12.14 13.63
CA ALA A 285 -14.28 12.12 12.76
C ALA A 285 -14.95 10.73 12.76
N LEU A 286 -14.17 9.65 12.72
CA LEU A 286 -14.70 8.29 12.81
C LEU A 286 -15.41 8.07 14.15
N ILE A 287 -14.78 8.43 15.27
CA ILE A 287 -15.39 8.32 16.60
C ILE A 287 -16.67 9.15 16.64
N SER A 288 -16.62 10.42 16.24
CA SER A 288 -17.78 11.32 16.25
C SER A 288 -18.94 10.78 15.42
N THR A 289 -18.65 10.30 14.20
CA THR A 289 -19.66 9.74 13.28
C THR A 289 -20.29 8.48 13.86
N LYS A 290 -19.49 7.61 14.47
CA LYS A 290 -19.97 6.35 15.03
C LYS A 290 -20.58 6.50 16.42
N SER A 291 -20.39 7.63 17.10
CA SER A 291 -21.05 7.98 18.36
C SER A 291 -22.32 8.82 18.17
N ALA A 292 -22.55 9.40 16.99
CA ALA A 292 -23.68 10.28 16.74
C ALA A 292 -25.03 9.55 16.81
N VAL A 293 -26.06 10.25 17.30
CA VAL A 293 -27.45 9.79 17.25
C VAL A 293 -28.00 10.09 15.85
N VAL A 294 -28.58 9.07 15.21
CA VAL A 294 -29.16 9.16 13.87
C VAL A 294 -30.67 9.13 13.98
N ASN A 295 -31.33 10.13 13.38
CA ASN A 295 -32.77 10.12 13.17
C ASN A 295 -33.04 9.52 11.79
N SER A 296 -33.76 8.40 11.74
CA SER A 296 -34.19 7.73 10.52
C SER A 296 -35.72 7.53 10.51
N THR A 297 -36.23 6.90 9.47
CA THR A 297 -37.64 6.56 9.34
C THR A 297 -37.76 5.08 9.06
N ASP A 298 -38.64 4.38 9.78
CA ASP A 298 -38.90 2.96 9.52
C ASP A 298 -39.65 2.76 8.18
N THR A 299 -39.82 1.49 7.80
CA THR A 299 -40.57 1.09 6.60
C THR A 299 -42.06 1.46 6.65
N SER A 300 -42.56 1.90 7.81
CA SER A 300 -43.95 2.34 8.05
C SER A 300 -44.08 3.86 8.13
N GLY A 301 -43.00 4.62 7.90
CA GLY A 301 -43.03 6.09 7.92
C GLY A 301 -42.86 6.71 9.32
N ASN A 302 -42.57 5.94 10.37
CA ASN A 302 -42.39 6.45 11.72
C ASN A 302 -40.95 6.89 11.96
N ALA A 303 -40.77 8.00 12.68
CA ALA A 303 -39.44 8.43 13.11
C ALA A 303 -38.80 7.40 14.06
N VAL A 304 -37.60 6.97 13.73
CA VAL A 304 -36.77 6.07 14.54
C VAL A 304 -35.51 6.83 14.93
N VAL A 305 -35.22 6.87 16.23
CA VAL A 305 -33.96 7.41 16.75
C VAL A 305 -33.06 6.23 17.07
N SER A 306 -31.91 6.13 16.40
CA SER A 306 -30.90 5.13 16.68
C SER A 306 -29.62 5.77 17.19
N ALA A 307 -29.11 5.27 18.31
CA ALA A 307 -27.80 5.69 18.80
C ALA A 307 -26.69 5.10 17.92
N GLY A 308 -25.62 5.86 17.72
CA GLY A 308 -24.44 5.36 17.04
C GLY A 308 -23.83 4.17 17.79
N VAL A 309 -23.12 3.33 17.05
CA VAL A 309 -22.50 2.09 17.56
C VAL A 309 -21.48 2.32 18.69
N PHE A 310 -20.88 3.51 18.79
CA PHE A 310 -19.99 3.91 19.89
C PHE A 310 -20.67 4.79 20.94
N SER A 311 -21.99 4.99 20.84
CA SER A 311 -22.72 5.83 21.78
C SER A 311 -22.70 5.22 23.18
N GLY A 312 -22.22 6.00 24.16
CA GLY A 312 -22.14 5.57 25.55
C GLY A 312 -20.93 4.72 25.91
N ASP A 313 -20.07 4.39 24.95
CA ASP A 313 -18.84 3.63 25.22
C ASP A 313 -17.79 4.50 25.93
N SER A 314 -17.31 4.05 27.10
CA SER A 314 -16.30 4.78 27.88
C SER A 314 -14.91 4.60 27.29
N THR A 315 -14.53 3.40 26.86
CA THR A 315 -13.19 3.12 26.34
C THR A 315 -12.91 3.91 25.06
N VAL A 316 -13.87 4.00 24.14
CA VAL A 316 -13.75 4.84 22.94
C VAL A 316 -13.58 6.32 23.29
N ARG A 317 -14.26 6.78 24.35
CA ARG A 317 -14.14 8.16 24.84
C ARG A 317 -12.79 8.41 25.51
N ASP A 318 -12.31 7.47 26.30
CA ASP A 318 -11.02 7.54 26.99
C ASP A 318 -9.88 7.52 25.98
N VAL A 319 -9.96 6.68 24.95
CA VAL A 319 -9.00 6.67 23.83
C VAL A 319 -9.02 7.98 23.05
N LYS A 320 -10.21 8.54 22.77
CA LYS A 320 -10.32 9.87 22.15
C LYS A 320 -9.60 10.92 22.99
N GLN A 321 -9.86 10.94 24.29
CA GLN A 321 -9.26 11.92 25.21
C GLN A 321 -7.75 11.74 25.31
N LEU A 322 -7.26 10.51 25.42
CA LEU A 322 -5.84 10.18 25.48
C LEU A 322 -5.08 10.70 24.25
N ILE A 323 -5.63 10.48 23.05
CA ILE A 323 -5.03 10.97 21.79
C ILE A 323 -5.10 12.50 21.70
N LEU A 324 -6.21 13.10 22.14
CA LEU A 324 -6.40 14.55 22.14
C LEU A 324 -5.42 15.26 23.09
N ASP A 325 -5.24 14.72 24.30
CA ASP A 325 -4.30 15.22 25.30
C ASP A 325 -2.86 15.10 24.80
N ALA A 326 -2.52 13.95 24.20
CA ALA A 326 -1.20 13.71 23.60
C ALA A 326 -0.84 14.75 22.51
N ALA A 327 -1.84 15.19 21.74
CA ALA A 327 -1.65 16.17 20.67
C ALA A 327 -1.70 17.64 21.13
N SER A 328 -2.35 17.93 22.26
CA SER A 328 -2.65 19.31 22.70
C SER A 328 -1.83 19.79 23.89
N TYR A 329 -1.22 18.87 24.66
CA TYR A 329 -0.47 19.26 25.84
C TYR A 329 0.77 20.11 25.52
N PRO A 330 1.08 21.10 26.37
CA PRO A 330 2.27 21.93 26.21
C PRO A 330 3.56 21.11 26.07
N VAL A 331 4.47 21.59 25.24
CA VAL A 331 5.83 21.07 25.11
C VAL A 331 6.75 22.13 25.71
N ASP A 332 7.53 21.76 26.73
CA ASP A 332 8.40 22.69 27.48
C ASP A 332 7.67 23.93 28.02
N GLY A 333 6.39 23.79 28.40
CA GLY A 333 5.56 24.88 28.92
C GLY A 333 5.00 25.83 27.85
N ARG A 334 5.25 25.56 26.56
CA ARG A 334 4.70 26.30 25.42
C ARG A 334 3.58 25.54 24.73
N SER A 335 2.60 26.28 24.24
CA SER A 335 1.43 25.69 23.58
C SER A 335 1.79 25.28 22.13
N PRO A 336 1.35 24.11 21.64
CA PRO A 336 1.44 23.75 20.22
C PRO A 336 0.83 24.79 19.27
N SER A 337 -0.09 25.62 19.78
CA SER A 337 -0.70 26.70 18.98
C SER A 337 0.28 27.78 18.56
N GLU A 338 1.42 27.93 19.27
CA GLU A 338 2.50 28.84 18.90
C GLU A 338 3.13 28.46 17.55
N ILE A 339 3.13 27.17 17.22
CA ILE A 339 3.63 26.66 15.92
C ILE A 339 2.48 26.42 14.93
N GLY A 340 1.25 26.85 15.22
CA GLY A 340 0.11 26.69 14.32
C GLY A 340 -0.68 25.39 14.46
N ILE A 341 -0.41 24.55 15.47
CA ILE A 341 -1.22 23.35 15.77
C ILE A 341 -2.14 23.66 16.96
N SER A 342 -3.45 23.73 16.73
CA SER A 342 -4.40 24.12 17.77
C SER A 342 -5.57 23.16 17.92
N ILE A 343 -6.25 23.23 19.06
CA ILE A 343 -7.46 22.47 19.34
C ILE A 343 -8.70 23.38 19.20
N THR A 344 -9.69 22.91 18.45
CA THR A 344 -10.95 23.62 18.25
C THR A 344 -11.91 23.37 19.42
N LYS A 345 -12.93 24.23 19.55
CA LYS A 345 -14.01 24.05 20.55
C LYS A 345 -14.79 22.74 20.39
N SER A 346 -14.76 22.12 19.20
CA SER A 346 -15.36 20.82 18.91
C SER A 346 -14.49 19.63 19.32
N GLY A 347 -13.28 19.85 19.84
CA GLY A 347 -12.34 18.79 20.19
C GLY A 347 -11.74 18.10 18.96
N THR A 348 -11.50 18.88 17.90
CA THR A 348 -10.72 18.48 16.71
C THR A 348 -9.45 19.32 16.64
N MET A 349 -8.48 18.92 15.84
CA MET A 349 -7.22 19.66 15.65
C MET A 349 -7.31 20.55 14.41
N GLU A 350 -6.65 21.70 14.45
CA GLU A 350 -6.54 22.64 13.34
C GLU A 350 -5.05 22.93 13.07
N PHE A 351 -4.69 22.94 11.80
CA PHE A 351 -3.34 23.27 11.32
C PHE A 351 -3.38 24.59 10.56
N ASP A 352 -2.70 25.59 11.11
CA ASP A 352 -2.51 26.90 10.49
C ASP A 352 -1.16 26.92 9.76
N ALA A 353 -1.22 26.65 8.45
CA ALA A 353 -0.02 26.53 7.61
C ALA A 353 0.79 27.83 7.56
N ASP A 354 0.14 28.99 7.59
CA ASP A 354 0.82 30.30 7.54
C ASP A 354 1.57 30.56 8.85
N LYS A 355 0.97 30.25 10.01
CA LYS A 355 1.66 30.35 11.30
C LYS A 355 2.78 29.33 11.43
N PHE A 356 2.58 28.10 10.97
CA PHE A 356 3.63 27.08 10.98
C PHE A 356 4.82 27.51 10.12
N ALA A 357 4.56 28.02 8.91
CA ALA A 357 5.60 28.53 8.02
C ALA A 357 6.35 29.73 8.62
N ALA A 358 5.66 30.64 9.31
CA ALA A 358 6.28 31.75 10.04
C ALA A 358 7.17 31.23 11.20
N ALA A 359 6.67 30.31 12.01
CA ALA A 359 7.42 29.72 13.12
C ALA A 359 8.67 28.96 12.63
N MET A 360 8.56 28.19 11.54
CA MET A 360 9.69 27.48 10.92
C MET A 360 10.76 28.44 10.38
N LYS A 361 10.39 29.67 10.01
CA LYS A 361 11.35 30.69 9.57
C LYS A 361 12.07 31.34 10.74
N ASP A 362 11.36 31.55 11.85
CA ASP A 362 11.90 32.23 13.03
C ASP A 362 12.77 31.31 13.90
N ASP A 363 12.31 30.08 14.17
CA ASP A 363 13.02 29.08 14.99
C ASP A 363 12.69 27.63 14.55
N PRO A 364 13.35 27.12 13.49
CA PRO A 364 13.07 25.78 12.97
C PRO A 364 13.38 24.67 13.97
N ASP A 365 14.45 24.80 14.75
CA ASP A 365 14.85 23.78 15.73
C ASP A 365 13.80 23.65 16.85
N HIS A 366 13.19 24.76 17.27
CA HIS A 366 12.07 24.73 18.21
C HIS A 366 10.84 24.05 17.60
N VAL A 367 10.46 24.40 16.37
CA VAL A 367 9.28 23.80 15.71
C VAL A 367 9.46 22.31 15.52
N GLU A 368 10.63 21.86 15.05
CA GLU A 368 10.95 20.44 14.86
C GLU A 368 10.91 19.68 16.19
N LYS A 369 11.47 20.26 17.26
CA LYS A 369 11.42 19.65 18.60
C LYS A 369 9.99 19.50 19.09
N VAL A 370 9.16 20.54 18.94
CA VAL A 370 7.76 20.51 19.37
C VAL A 370 6.97 19.49 18.54
N LEU A 371 7.13 19.49 17.21
CA LEU A 371 6.46 18.54 16.33
C LEU A 371 6.88 17.09 16.60
N ALA A 372 8.17 16.83 16.82
CA ALA A 372 8.68 15.51 17.16
C ALA A 372 8.14 15.02 18.51
N GLU A 373 8.07 15.89 19.52
CA GLU A 373 7.53 15.55 20.84
C GLU A 373 6.01 15.28 20.78
N ILE A 374 5.25 16.10 20.06
CA ILE A 374 3.81 15.85 19.81
C ILE A 374 3.64 14.50 19.11
N SER A 375 4.42 14.25 18.05
CA SER A 375 4.38 12.99 17.30
C SER A 375 4.73 11.80 18.19
N SER A 376 5.71 11.94 19.09
CA SER A 376 6.09 10.90 20.06
C SER A 376 4.95 10.57 21.02
N ARG A 377 4.31 11.58 21.61
CA ARG A 377 3.17 11.41 22.53
C ARG A 377 1.99 10.77 21.82
N VAL A 378 1.65 11.25 20.62
CA VAL A 378 0.57 10.72 19.80
C VAL A 378 0.87 9.28 19.41
N ALA A 379 2.11 8.95 19.03
CA ALA A 379 2.52 7.58 18.73
C ALA A 379 2.34 6.66 19.94
N ALA A 380 2.77 7.08 21.13
CA ALA A 380 2.60 6.32 22.36
C ALA A 380 1.12 6.10 22.73
N ALA A 381 0.32 7.17 22.68
CA ALA A 381 -1.12 7.11 22.94
C ALA A 381 -1.86 6.19 21.94
N ALA A 382 -1.58 6.37 20.65
CA ALA A 382 -2.18 5.55 19.60
C ALA A 382 -1.75 4.08 19.72
N THR A 383 -0.47 3.80 20.01
CA THR A 383 0.01 2.43 20.24
C THR A 383 -0.68 1.81 21.46
N SER A 384 -0.78 2.52 22.58
CA SER A 384 -1.49 2.01 23.77
C SER A 384 -2.97 1.72 23.52
N ALA A 385 -3.59 2.42 22.56
CA ALA A 385 -4.98 2.17 22.18
C ALA A 385 -5.11 1.01 21.19
N SER A 386 -4.19 0.89 20.22
CA SER A 386 -4.35 -0.01 19.06
C SER A 386 -3.41 -1.20 18.99
N ASP A 387 -2.51 -1.37 19.96
CA ASP A 387 -1.56 -2.47 19.97
C ASP A 387 -2.27 -3.82 19.81
N LYS A 388 -1.66 -4.73 19.05
CA LYS A 388 -2.24 -6.01 18.66
C LYS A 388 -2.45 -6.96 19.84
N TYR A 389 -1.72 -6.77 20.94
CA TYR A 389 -1.77 -7.64 22.10
C TYR A 389 -2.37 -6.93 23.30
N ASP A 390 -1.88 -5.73 23.59
CA ASP A 390 -2.18 -5.02 24.85
C ASP A 390 -3.02 -3.75 24.65
N GLY A 391 -3.46 -3.48 23.41
CA GLY A 391 -4.23 -2.28 23.07
C GLY A 391 -5.61 -2.25 23.73
N MET A 392 -6.02 -1.10 24.24
CA MET A 392 -7.34 -0.91 24.87
C MET A 392 -8.50 -1.32 23.94
N ILE A 393 -8.43 -0.93 22.66
CA ILE A 393 -9.44 -1.27 21.65
C ILE A 393 -9.36 -2.75 21.29
N THR A 394 -8.15 -3.32 21.19
CA THR A 394 -7.95 -4.75 20.92
C THR A 394 -8.53 -5.63 22.03
N GLY A 395 -8.31 -5.25 23.29
CA GLY A 395 -8.92 -5.93 24.43
C GLY A 395 -10.45 -5.91 24.38
N MET A 396 -11.03 -4.76 24.00
CA MET A 396 -12.47 -4.62 23.82
C MET A 396 -13.01 -5.48 22.67
N ILE A 397 -12.32 -5.51 21.51
CA ILE A 397 -12.67 -6.38 20.37
C ILE A 397 -12.70 -7.84 20.82
N THR A 398 -11.64 -8.30 21.48
CA THR A 398 -11.51 -9.69 21.95
C THR A 398 -12.60 -10.06 22.96
N GLY A 399 -12.94 -9.12 23.85
CA GLY A 399 -14.04 -9.28 24.80
C GLY A 399 -15.40 -9.43 24.10
N GLN A 400 -15.67 -8.61 23.09
CA GLN A 400 -16.91 -8.66 22.33
C GLN A 400 -17.02 -9.92 21.47
N GLU A 401 -15.92 -10.37 20.86
CA GLU A 401 -15.86 -11.65 20.12
C GLU A 401 -16.10 -12.84 21.04
N SER A 402 -15.56 -12.81 22.26
CA SER A 402 -15.82 -13.83 23.28
C SER A 402 -17.29 -13.85 23.71
N LEU A 403 -17.91 -12.67 23.85
CA LEU A 403 -19.35 -12.56 24.10
C LEU A 403 -20.17 -13.13 22.94
N VAL A 404 -19.83 -12.80 21.69
CA VAL A 404 -20.49 -13.35 20.49
C VAL A 404 -20.41 -14.88 20.50
N LYS A 405 -19.26 -15.45 20.82
CA LYS A 405 -19.08 -16.91 20.92
C LYS A 405 -19.97 -17.52 22.00
N SER A 406 -20.02 -16.90 23.19
CA SER A 406 -20.90 -17.35 24.28
C SER A 406 -22.38 -17.29 23.91
N LEU A 407 -22.82 -16.19 23.26
CA LEU A 407 -24.19 -16.05 22.77
C LEU A 407 -24.50 -17.08 21.68
N GLY A 408 -23.55 -17.39 20.80
CA GLY A 408 -23.65 -18.46 19.81
C GLY A 408 -23.94 -19.81 20.46
N THR A 409 -23.15 -20.20 21.47
CA THR A 409 -23.40 -21.44 22.23
C THR A 409 -24.78 -21.45 22.91
N GLN A 410 -25.25 -20.31 23.42
CA GLN A 410 -26.61 -20.21 23.97
C GLN A 410 -27.69 -20.38 22.89
N ILE A 411 -27.48 -19.85 21.70
CA ILE A 411 -28.39 -20.02 20.55
C ILE A 411 -28.47 -21.49 20.13
N ASP A 412 -27.33 -22.18 20.07
CA ASP A 412 -27.25 -23.61 19.73
C ASP A 412 -28.03 -24.46 20.76
N ASN A 413 -27.87 -24.16 22.05
CA ASN A 413 -28.64 -24.82 23.12
C ASN A 413 -30.15 -24.55 23.00
N TRP A 414 -30.54 -23.33 22.62
CA TRP A 414 -31.94 -23.01 22.34
C TRP A 414 -32.48 -23.75 21.13
N ASP A 415 -31.67 -23.97 20.10
CA ASP A 415 -32.07 -24.73 18.91
C ASP A 415 -32.43 -26.19 19.26
N LEU A 416 -31.59 -26.83 20.09
CA LEU A 416 -31.86 -28.18 20.62
C LEU A 416 -33.15 -28.20 21.45
N ARG A 417 -33.36 -27.19 22.31
CA ARG A 417 -34.55 -27.08 23.14
C ARG A 417 -35.82 -26.91 22.30
N LEU A 418 -35.78 -26.03 21.31
CA LEU A 418 -36.91 -25.79 20.40
C LEU A 418 -37.22 -27.05 19.58
N THR A 419 -36.19 -27.77 19.13
CA THR A 419 -36.36 -29.05 18.42
C THR A 419 -37.07 -30.10 19.30
N SER A 420 -36.62 -30.30 20.55
CA SER A 420 -37.24 -31.23 21.50
C SER A 420 -38.69 -30.83 21.81
N ARG A 421 -38.94 -29.53 21.95
CA ARG A 421 -40.26 -28.99 22.25
C ARG A 421 -41.24 -29.17 21.09
N ARG A 422 -40.80 -28.91 19.85
CA ARG A 422 -41.57 -29.21 18.63
C ARG A 422 -41.97 -30.69 18.59
N SER A 423 -41.01 -31.60 18.79
CA SER A 423 -41.28 -33.04 18.81
C SER A 423 -42.28 -33.43 19.91
N THR A 424 -42.21 -32.80 21.08
CA THR A 424 -43.18 -33.03 22.17
C THR A 424 -44.58 -32.55 21.77
N LEU A 425 -44.70 -31.36 21.18
CA LEU A 425 -45.97 -30.82 20.69
C LEU A 425 -46.57 -31.72 19.61
N GLU A 426 -45.78 -32.13 18.61
CA GLU A 426 -46.19 -33.08 17.57
C GLU A 426 -46.75 -34.38 18.18
N ARG A 427 -46.07 -34.96 19.18
CA ARG A 427 -46.56 -36.16 19.89
C ARG A 427 -47.84 -35.91 20.67
N THR A 428 -47.97 -34.75 21.34
CA THR A 428 -49.18 -34.38 22.09
C THR A 428 -50.37 -34.22 21.17
N TYR A 429 -50.24 -33.50 20.06
CA TYR A 429 -51.33 -33.34 19.09
C TYR A 429 -51.67 -34.65 18.38
N ALA A 430 -50.67 -35.48 18.04
CA ALA A 430 -50.93 -36.82 17.49
C ALA A 430 -51.71 -37.72 18.48
N SER A 431 -51.36 -37.68 19.77
CA SER A 431 -52.11 -38.42 20.81
C SER A 431 -53.53 -37.90 21.00
N LEU A 432 -53.74 -36.59 20.86
CA LEU A 432 -55.06 -35.98 20.93
C LEU A 432 -55.95 -36.48 19.78
N GLU A 433 -55.43 -36.52 18.54
CA GLU A 433 -56.16 -37.06 17.39
C GLU A 433 -56.54 -38.54 17.58
N VAL A 434 -55.64 -39.37 18.15
CA VAL A 434 -55.95 -40.78 18.46
C VAL A 434 -57.06 -40.89 19.51
N GLN A 435 -57.03 -40.07 20.56
CA GLN A 435 -58.08 -40.07 21.58
C GLN A 435 -59.43 -39.59 21.03
N LEU A 436 -59.43 -38.53 20.21
CA LEU A 436 -60.62 -38.04 19.54
C LEU A 436 -61.18 -39.07 18.57
N SER A 437 -60.33 -39.80 17.85
CA SER A 437 -60.74 -40.91 16.98
C SER A 437 -61.43 -42.02 17.79
N ASN A 438 -60.84 -42.43 18.91
CA ASN A 438 -61.44 -43.41 19.82
C ASN A 438 -62.77 -42.92 20.41
N MET A 439 -62.87 -41.65 20.80
CA MET A 439 -64.13 -41.06 21.28
C MET A 439 -65.20 -41.01 20.18
N ASN A 440 -64.82 -40.67 18.95
CA ASN A 440 -65.75 -40.66 17.82
C ASN A 440 -66.25 -42.07 17.50
N ALA A 441 -65.35 -43.08 17.55
CA ALA A 441 -65.72 -44.48 17.40
C ALA A 441 -66.64 -44.98 18.54
N GLN A 442 -66.38 -44.57 19.80
CA GLN A 442 -67.26 -44.88 20.93
C GLN A 442 -68.63 -44.20 20.79
N SER A 443 -68.67 -42.93 20.36
CA SER A 443 -69.91 -42.20 20.09
C SER A 443 -70.72 -42.88 18.99
N ALA A 444 -70.07 -43.29 17.90
CA ALA A 444 -70.70 -44.04 16.81
C ALA A 444 -71.25 -45.39 17.31
N TRP A 445 -70.49 -46.11 18.14
CA TRP A 445 -70.94 -47.37 18.76
C TRP A 445 -72.13 -47.18 19.70
N LEU A 446 -72.10 -46.16 20.58
CA LEU A 446 -73.21 -45.83 21.47
C LEU A 446 -74.46 -45.44 20.68
N THR A 447 -74.30 -44.64 19.62
CA THR A 447 -75.40 -44.26 18.73
C THR A 447 -76.01 -45.50 18.09
N ALA A 448 -75.19 -46.41 17.53
CA ALA A 448 -75.65 -47.66 16.96
C ALA A 448 -76.36 -48.58 17.98
N GLN A 449 -75.90 -48.60 19.24
CA GLN A 449 -76.52 -49.38 20.31
C GLN A 449 -77.88 -48.78 20.74
N VAL A 450 -77.99 -47.45 20.82
CA VAL A 450 -79.26 -46.75 21.10
C VAL A 450 -80.26 -46.95 19.96
N ASP A 451 -79.81 -46.85 18.71
CA ASP A 451 -80.64 -47.11 17.52
C ASP A 451 -81.09 -48.58 17.45
N GLY A 452 -80.22 -49.51 17.86
CA GLY A 452 -80.53 -50.93 18.00
C GLY A 452 -81.56 -51.22 19.10
N LEU A 453 -81.50 -50.51 20.24
CA LEU A 453 -82.48 -50.62 21.33
C LEU A 453 -83.84 -50.01 20.94
N ASN A 454 -83.85 -48.89 20.22
CA ASN A 454 -85.08 -48.31 19.65
C ASN A 454 -85.73 -49.24 18.62
N SER A 455 -84.93 -49.99 17.85
CA SER A 455 -85.44 -50.98 16.90
C SER A 455 -85.95 -52.26 17.57
N ALA A 456 -85.43 -52.63 18.76
CA ALA A 456 -85.87 -53.81 19.51
C ALA A 456 -87.17 -53.57 20.32
N ASN A 457 -87.47 -52.34 20.72
CA ASN A 457 -88.73 -51.95 21.38
C ASN A 457 -89.88 -51.62 20.39
N GLY A 458 -89.64 -51.76 19.08
CA GLY A 458 -90.60 -51.54 18.01
C GLY A 458 -91.23 -52.81 17.43
N LYS A 459 -91.50 -53.82 18.27
CA LYS A 459 -92.34 -54.98 17.92
C LYS A 459 -93.36 -55.29 19.00
#